data_AF-U6ZNY5-F1
#
_entry.id   AF-U6ZNY5-F1
#
_cell.length_a   1.000
_cell.length_b   1.000
_cell.length_c   1.000
_cell.angle_alpha   90.00
_cell.angle_beta   90.00
_cell.angle_gamma   90.00
#
_symmetry.space_group_name_H-M   'P 1'
#
loop_
_entity.id
_entity.type
_entity.pdbx_description
1 polymer ?
#
loop_
_entity_poly.entity_id
_entity_poly.type
_entity_poly.pdbx_seq_one_letter_code
_entity_poly.pdbx_strand_id
1 'polypeptide(L)'
;MNLSRLLLAGVIGLALAPLAQASSTADIEEKAQLRKLFCESRGGSDITALGELKKSDDVGAVVVCKLPPSRTTVVENQAAATFSPLPLTPVTATLAPPSGVYKLAPGANSINTSCSANLAIAKWAGFPSTSNGNASLNCRGYNTSAGGSTLGCKIEWTGPTQVAIGVTPYGGQVAVNFSCQAIHLGSMGTVMDFSYSDPVYSRIRYGSVQATGSLTITQ
;
A
#
# COMPACT_ATOMS: atom_id res chain seq x y z
N MET A 1 1.14 57.54 58.07
CA MET A 1 0.45 57.88 56.80
C MET A 1 1.20 57.18 55.67
N ASN A 2 0.64 56.08 55.16
CA ASN A 2 0.14 55.91 53.78
C ASN A 2 1.23 56.04 52.69
N LEU A 3 1.70 54.93 52.10
CA LEU A 3 1.17 54.20 50.92
C LEU A 3 1.54 54.86 49.58
N SER A 4 2.33 54.15 48.76
CA SER A 4 2.18 53.91 47.29
C SER A 4 3.56 53.77 46.62
N ARG A 5 4.02 52.55 46.30
CA ARG A 5 3.76 51.76 45.07
C ARG A 5 4.50 52.29 43.83
N LEU A 6 5.50 51.55 43.36
CA LEU A 6 5.49 50.93 42.02
C LEU A 6 6.65 49.95 41.84
N LEU A 7 6.26 48.69 41.67
CA LEU A 7 7.05 47.54 41.24
C LEU A 7 7.26 47.61 39.72
N LEU A 8 8.45 47.25 39.25
CA LEU A 8 8.65 46.64 37.92
C LEU A 8 9.83 45.66 38.02
N ALA A 9 9.51 44.44 38.47
CA ALA A 9 10.38 43.29 38.28
C ALA A 9 10.10 42.75 36.86
N GLY A 10 11.03 43.02 35.94
CA GLY A 10 11.01 42.47 34.59
C GLY A 10 11.35 40.98 34.63
N VAL A 11 10.33 40.15 34.46
CA VAL A 11 10.46 38.71 34.21
C VAL A 11 10.89 38.54 32.75
N ILE A 12 12.18 38.29 32.50
CA ILE A 12 12.61 37.71 31.22
C ILE A 12 12.69 36.19 31.46
N GLY A 13 11.52 35.56 31.37
CA GLY A 13 11.43 34.14 31.12
C GLY A 13 11.84 33.89 29.67
N LEU A 14 13.09 33.53 29.44
CA LEU A 14 13.53 33.00 28.16
C LEU A 14 12.85 31.65 27.94
N ALA A 15 11.89 31.64 27.02
CA ALA A 15 11.19 30.47 26.53
C ALA A 15 12.19 29.45 25.93
N LEU A 16 12.46 28.38 26.67
CA LEU A 16 13.07 27.16 26.16
C LEU A 16 11.98 26.30 25.50
N ALA A 17 11.64 26.58 24.24
CA ALA A 17 11.05 25.61 23.31
C ALA A 17 11.02 26.21 21.90
N PRO A 18 11.88 25.71 20.97
CA PRO A 18 11.31 25.02 19.80
C PRO A 18 12.18 23.88 19.24
N LEU A 19 12.95 23.15 20.06
CA LEU A 19 13.80 22.05 19.56
C LEU A 19 13.06 20.71 19.35
N ALA A 20 11.84 20.55 19.89
CA ALA A 20 11.08 19.30 19.76
C ALA A 20 10.31 19.16 18.43
N GLN A 21 10.02 20.27 17.73
CA GLN A 21 9.29 20.25 16.45
C GLN A 21 10.19 20.01 15.25
N ALA A 22 11.46 20.42 15.30
CA ALA A 22 12.40 20.21 14.20
C ALA A 22 12.81 18.73 14.05
N SER A 23 12.86 17.99 15.16
CA SER A 23 13.24 16.57 15.14
C SER A 23 12.13 15.67 14.57
N SER A 24 10.85 16.03 14.75
CA SER A 24 9.73 15.23 14.25
C SER A 24 9.46 15.45 12.77
N THR A 25 9.63 16.68 12.28
CA THR A 25 9.53 16.97 10.83
C THR A 25 10.68 16.33 10.06
N ALA A 26 11.90 16.36 10.62
CA ALA A 26 13.05 15.69 10.02
C ALA A 26 12.86 14.16 9.94
N ASP A 27 12.36 13.51 11.01
CA ASP A 27 12.09 12.06 11.01
C ASP A 27 10.98 11.67 10.02
N ILE A 28 9.94 12.50 9.87
CA ILE A 28 8.87 12.28 8.88
C ILE A 28 9.41 12.40 7.45
N GLU A 29 10.24 13.41 7.21
CA GLU A 29 10.84 13.67 5.90
C GLU A 29 11.84 12.58 5.52
N GLU A 30 12.70 12.16 6.45
CA GLU A 30 13.64 11.05 6.26
C GLU A 30 12.90 9.75 5.91
N LYS A 31 11.84 9.41 6.67
CA LYS A 31 11.01 8.25 6.35
C LYS A 31 10.34 8.36 4.98
N ALA A 32 9.90 9.55 4.58
CA ALA A 32 9.34 9.78 3.25
C ALA A 32 10.38 9.61 2.14
N GLN A 33 11.60 10.09 2.35
CA GLN A 33 12.70 9.91 1.42
C GLN A 33 13.07 8.42 1.28
N LEU A 34 13.14 7.67 2.39
CA LEU A 34 13.40 6.23 2.35
C LEU A 34 12.31 5.45 1.62
N ARG A 35 11.04 5.77 1.84
CA ARG A 35 9.92 5.15 1.09
C ARG A 35 9.99 5.45 -0.40
N LYS A 36 10.30 6.71 -0.75
CA LYS A 36 10.50 7.13 -2.13
C LYS A 36 11.61 6.32 -2.80
N LEU A 37 12.79 6.23 -2.18
CA LEU A 37 13.91 5.44 -2.67
C LEU A 37 13.53 3.96 -2.83
N PHE A 38 12.77 3.40 -1.89
CA PHE A 38 12.28 2.03 -1.99
C PHE A 38 11.41 1.81 -3.24
N CYS A 39 10.43 2.67 -3.50
CA CYS A 39 9.58 2.53 -4.69
C CYS A 39 10.35 2.79 -5.99
N GLU A 40 11.23 3.80 -6.02
CA GLU A 40 12.07 4.13 -7.18
C GLU A 40 13.04 3.00 -7.54
N SER A 41 13.59 2.30 -6.54
CA SER A 41 14.44 1.12 -6.77
C SER A 41 13.73 -0.01 -7.54
N ARG A 42 12.40 -0.04 -7.49
CA ARG A 42 11.54 -0.98 -8.22
C ARG A 42 11.01 -0.39 -9.54
N GLY A 43 11.47 0.80 -9.92
CA GLY A 43 11.02 1.55 -11.08
C GLY A 43 9.69 2.27 -10.89
N GLY A 44 9.20 2.39 -9.65
CA GLY A 44 7.91 2.98 -9.30
C GLY A 44 8.00 4.33 -8.58
N SER A 45 6.87 4.74 -8.00
CA SER A 45 6.72 5.98 -7.23
C SER A 45 6.01 5.70 -5.91
N ASP A 46 6.41 6.40 -4.85
CA ASP A 46 5.72 6.36 -3.55
C ASP A 46 4.39 7.11 -3.64
N ILE A 47 3.30 6.40 -3.38
CA ILE A 47 1.94 6.95 -3.33
C ILE A 47 1.29 6.78 -1.96
N THR A 48 2.07 6.40 -0.94
CA THR A 48 1.59 6.10 0.42
C THR A 48 0.73 7.23 0.97
N ALA A 49 1.23 8.47 0.89
CA ALA A 49 0.57 9.67 1.42
C ALA A 49 -0.53 10.24 0.51
N LEU A 50 -0.72 9.70 -0.70
CA LEU A 50 -1.79 10.13 -1.61
C LEU A 50 -3.12 9.44 -1.29
N GLY A 51 -3.11 8.40 -0.47
CA GLY A 51 -4.28 7.65 -0.07
C GLY A 51 -4.47 7.61 1.44
N GLU A 52 -5.57 6.99 1.87
CA GLU A 52 -5.86 6.69 3.26
C GLU A 52 -5.23 5.35 3.64
N LEU A 53 -4.30 5.37 4.60
CA LEU A 53 -3.65 4.19 5.15
C LEU A 53 -4.17 3.90 6.56
N LYS A 54 -4.67 2.69 6.78
CA LYS A 54 -4.97 2.13 8.10
C LYS A 54 -4.10 0.90 8.31
N LYS A 55 -3.48 0.80 9.49
CA LYS A 55 -2.64 -0.34 9.86
C LYS A 55 -2.94 -0.78 11.28
N SER A 56 -2.80 -2.07 11.55
CA SER A 56 -2.82 -2.57 12.93
C SER A 56 -1.50 -2.27 13.67
N ASP A 57 -1.52 -2.40 15.00
CA ASP A 57 -0.39 -2.04 15.87
C ASP A 57 0.85 -2.91 15.66
N ASP A 58 0.65 -4.14 15.22
CA ASP A 58 1.68 -5.12 14.88
C ASP A 58 2.31 -4.88 13.51
N VAL A 59 1.92 -3.81 12.81
CA VAL A 59 2.56 -3.36 11.57
C VAL A 59 3.49 -2.19 11.83
N GLY A 60 4.76 -2.36 11.47
CA GLY A 60 5.79 -1.34 11.54
C GLY A 60 5.73 -0.37 10.35
N ALA A 61 6.83 -0.32 9.60
CA ALA A 61 6.94 0.51 8.40
C ALA A 61 6.01 0.01 7.28
N VAL A 62 5.43 0.95 6.53
CA VAL A 62 4.56 0.70 5.37
C VAL A 62 4.93 1.63 4.24
N VAL A 63 4.96 1.10 3.02
CA VAL A 63 5.13 1.86 1.79
C VAL A 63 4.23 1.30 0.69
N VAL A 64 3.53 2.19 0.00
CA VAL A 64 2.69 1.87 -1.14
C VAL A 64 3.36 2.41 -2.40
N CYS A 65 3.73 1.49 -3.28
CA CYS A 65 4.37 1.81 -4.54
C CYS A 65 3.38 1.66 -5.69
N LYS A 66 3.32 2.69 -6.54
CA LYS A 66 2.77 2.59 -7.89
C LYS A 66 3.90 2.21 -8.83
N LEU A 67 3.75 1.09 -9.50
CA LEU A 67 4.71 0.59 -10.49
C LEU A 67 4.18 0.87 -11.91
N PRO A 68 5.08 1.22 -12.85
CA PRO A 68 4.71 1.56 -14.21
C PRO A 68 4.11 0.35 -14.94
N PRO A 69 3.45 0.56 -16.08
CA PRO A 69 3.02 -0.52 -16.95
C PRO A 69 4.20 -1.45 -17.26
N SER A 70 3.95 -2.76 -17.30
CA SER A 70 4.98 -3.73 -17.71
C SER A 70 5.44 -3.40 -19.14
N ARG A 71 6.74 -3.52 -19.43
CA ARG A 71 7.24 -3.32 -20.81
C ARG A 71 6.54 -4.31 -21.75
N THR A 72 5.91 -3.78 -22.78
CA THR A 72 5.20 -4.51 -23.82
C THR A 72 6.18 -5.39 -24.60
N THR A 73 6.15 -6.70 -24.40
CA THR A 73 6.31 -7.60 -25.57
C THR A 73 4.98 -7.56 -26.29
N VAL A 74 4.92 -6.78 -27.37
CA VAL A 74 3.79 -6.78 -28.29
C VAL A 74 3.73 -8.17 -28.92
N VAL A 75 2.94 -9.07 -28.34
CA VAL A 75 2.39 -10.19 -29.10
C VAL A 75 1.05 -9.68 -29.59
N GLU A 76 1.05 -9.21 -30.84
CA GLU A 76 -0.16 -8.96 -31.60
C GLU A 76 -0.87 -10.32 -31.79
N ASN A 77 -1.62 -10.74 -30.77
CA ASN A 77 -2.52 -11.86 -30.89
C ASN A 77 -3.67 -11.40 -31.79
N GLN A 78 -3.57 -11.71 -33.08
CA GLN A 78 -4.75 -11.89 -33.93
C GLN A 78 -5.57 -13.04 -33.36
N ALA A 79 -6.41 -12.75 -32.37
CA ALA A 79 -7.37 -13.72 -31.86
C ALA A 79 -8.59 -13.74 -32.78
N ALA A 80 -8.83 -14.91 -33.37
CA ALA A 80 -10.06 -15.24 -34.07
C ALA A 80 -11.28 -14.92 -33.18
N ALA A 81 -12.32 -14.35 -33.78
CA ALA A 81 -13.55 -13.95 -33.12
C ALA A 81 -14.36 -15.18 -32.65
N THR A 82 -14.02 -15.73 -31.49
CA THR A 82 -14.96 -16.49 -30.67
C THR A 82 -15.76 -15.51 -29.83
N PHE A 83 -17.08 -15.48 -30.04
CA PHE A 83 -18.02 -14.71 -29.22
C PHE A 83 -18.06 -15.28 -27.79
N SER A 84 -17.07 -14.92 -26.98
CA SER A 84 -17.18 -15.01 -25.52
C SER A 84 -18.10 -13.89 -25.03
N PRO A 85 -18.94 -14.13 -24.01
CA PRO A 85 -19.79 -13.08 -23.45
C PRO A 85 -18.89 -11.88 -23.08
N LEU A 86 -19.25 -10.71 -23.61
CA LEU A 86 -18.53 -9.46 -23.33
C LEU A 86 -18.41 -9.33 -21.80
N PRO A 87 -17.20 -9.33 -21.22
CA PRO A 87 -17.07 -9.12 -19.80
C PRO A 87 -17.72 -7.77 -19.47
N LEU A 88 -18.66 -7.78 -18.51
CA LEU A 88 -19.40 -6.58 -18.10
C LEU A 88 -18.46 -5.46 -17.59
N THR A 89 -17.22 -5.82 -17.26
CA THR A 89 -16.14 -4.90 -16.88
C THR A 89 -14.87 -5.18 -17.71
N PRO A 90 -14.28 -4.17 -18.37
CA PRO A 90 -13.05 -4.33 -19.15
C PRO A 90 -11.79 -4.41 -18.28
N VAL A 91 -11.94 -4.46 -16.95
CA VAL A 91 -10.86 -4.46 -15.98
C VAL A 91 -10.60 -5.88 -15.49
N THR A 92 -9.34 -6.29 -15.53
CA THR A 92 -8.85 -7.52 -14.91
C THR A 92 -7.73 -7.18 -13.93
N ALA A 93 -7.62 -7.99 -12.86
CA ALA A 93 -6.56 -7.85 -11.89
C ALA A 93 -5.94 -9.21 -11.59
N THR A 94 -4.61 -9.26 -11.50
CA THR A 94 -3.87 -10.38 -10.93
C THR A 94 -3.43 -10.00 -9.53
N LEU A 95 -3.89 -10.76 -8.54
CA LEU A 95 -3.66 -10.48 -7.13
C LEU A 95 -2.54 -11.37 -6.60
N ALA A 96 -1.63 -10.76 -5.84
CA ALA A 96 -0.55 -11.44 -5.15
C ALA A 96 -0.67 -11.13 -3.65
N PRO A 97 -1.35 -12.00 -2.88
CA PRO A 97 -1.42 -11.87 -1.43
C PRO A 97 -0.04 -12.09 -0.78
N PRO A 98 0.17 -11.63 0.47
CA PRO A 98 1.41 -11.86 1.19
C PRO A 98 1.76 -13.34 1.22
N SER A 99 2.92 -13.72 0.75
CA SER A 99 3.29 -15.13 0.63
C SER A 99 4.80 -15.34 0.66
N GLY A 100 5.21 -16.59 0.81
CA GLY A 100 6.62 -17.02 0.74
C GLY A 100 7.15 -17.59 2.05
N VAL A 101 8.46 -17.86 2.07
CA VAL A 101 9.18 -18.40 3.23
C VAL A 101 10.19 -17.35 3.72
N TYR A 102 10.11 -17.01 5.01
CA TYR A 102 10.90 -15.95 5.63
C TYR A 102 11.73 -16.55 6.76
N LYS A 103 13.05 -16.35 6.70
CA LYS A 103 13.96 -16.78 7.75
C LYS A 103 14.30 -15.60 8.64
N LEU A 104 13.93 -15.68 9.92
CA LEU A 104 14.25 -14.69 10.92
C LEU A 104 15.66 -14.90 11.46
N ALA A 105 16.45 -13.82 11.48
CA ALA A 105 17.70 -13.84 12.21
C ALA A 105 17.47 -14.03 13.72
N PRO A 106 18.43 -14.60 14.47
CA PRO A 106 18.33 -14.67 15.93
C PRO A 106 18.06 -13.27 16.53
N GLY A 107 16.99 -13.15 17.33
CA GLY A 107 16.58 -11.88 17.94
C GLY A 107 15.70 -10.98 17.07
N ALA A 108 15.49 -11.29 15.79
CA ALA A 108 14.54 -10.58 14.94
C ALA A 108 13.10 -10.99 15.28
N ASN A 109 12.20 -10.00 15.36
CA ASN A 109 10.79 -10.19 15.70
C ASN A 109 9.84 -9.63 14.62
N SER A 110 10.35 -9.31 13.42
CA SER A 110 9.55 -8.82 12.31
C SER A 110 9.98 -9.39 10.97
N ILE A 111 9.02 -9.51 10.06
CA ILE A 111 9.22 -9.89 8.66
C ILE A 111 8.78 -8.76 7.74
N ASN A 112 9.53 -8.51 6.67
CA ASN A 112 9.11 -7.61 5.61
C ASN A 112 8.37 -8.41 4.55
N THR A 113 7.11 -8.08 4.31
CA THR A 113 6.28 -8.75 3.30
C THR A 113 5.58 -7.73 2.41
N SER A 114 4.86 -8.22 1.41
CA SER A 114 4.13 -7.36 0.48
C SER A 114 2.89 -8.03 -0.07
N CYS A 115 1.94 -7.23 -0.52
CA CYS A 115 0.84 -7.65 -1.37
C CYS A 115 0.76 -6.72 -2.57
N SER A 116 0.28 -7.21 -3.71
CA SER A 116 0.16 -6.38 -4.90
C SER A 116 -0.96 -6.78 -5.82
N ALA A 117 -1.49 -5.81 -6.55
CA ALA A 117 -2.44 -6.01 -7.63
C ALA A 117 -1.87 -5.47 -8.93
N ASN A 118 -1.81 -6.32 -9.94
CA ASN A 118 -1.49 -5.93 -11.31
C ASN A 118 -2.79 -5.73 -12.08
N LEU A 119 -2.99 -4.54 -12.65
CA LEU A 119 -4.23 -4.13 -13.31
C LEU A 119 -4.05 -4.11 -14.83
N ALA A 120 -5.02 -4.65 -15.55
CA ALA A 120 -5.15 -4.48 -16.99
C ALA A 120 -6.56 -4.01 -17.34
N ILE A 121 -6.66 -2.96 -18.15
CA ILE A 121 -7.92 -2.42 -18.65
C ILE A 121 -7.91 -2.55 -20.16
N ALA A 122 -8.85 -3.32 -20.72
CA ALA A 122 -8.96 -3.47 -22.17
C ALA A 122 -9.33 -2.13 -22.84
N LYS A 123 -8.80 -1.91 -24.05
CA LYS A 123 -9.16 -0.73 -24.84
C LYS A 123 -10.62 -0.82 -25.29
N TRP A 124 -11.37 0.25 -25.08
CA TRP A 124 -12.76 0.35 -25.53
C TRP A 124 -13.05 1.76 -26.09
N ALA A 125 -14.04 1.86 -26.98
CA ALA A 125 -14.44 3.13 -27.57
C ALA A 125 -14.96 4.09 -26.49
N GLY A 126 -14.51 5.34 -26.53
CA GLY A 126 -14.89 6.37 -25.55
C GLY A 126 -14.09 6.35 -24.24
N PHE A 127 -13.17 5.39 -24.06
CA PHE A 127 -12.25 5.41 -22.92
C PHE A 127 -11.02 6.29 -23.20
N PRO A 128 -10.43 6.89 -22.15
CA PRO A 128 -9.19 7.65 -22.27
C PRO A 128 -8.00 6.70 -22.52
N SER A 129 -6.80 7.25 -22.71
CA SER A 129 -5.56 6.47 -22.72
C SER A 129 -5.15 5.97 -21.33
N THR A 130 -5.65 6.60 -20.27
CA THR A 130 -5.29 6.32 -18.88
C THR A 130 -6.51 6.50 -18.00
N SER A 131 -6.80 5.51 -17.17
CA SER A 131 -7.79 5.60 -16.10
C SER A 131 -7.16 6.23 -14.86
N ASN A 132 -7.89 7.12 -14.20
CA ASN A 132 -7.47 7.80 -12.97
C ASN A 132 -8.43 7.41 -11.83
N GLY A 133 -8.47 6.13 -11.52
CA GLY A 133 -9.36 5.59 -10.50
C GLY A 133 -8.73 5.50 -9.11
N ASN A 134 -9.49 4.94 -8.18
CA ASN A 134 -9.02 4.60 -6.85
C ASN A 134 -8.88 3.10 -6.72
N ALA A 135 -7.75 2.66 -6.19
CA ALA A 135 -7.52 1.28 -5.79
C ALA A 135 -7.69 1.15 -4.28
N SER A 136 -8.33 0.07 -3.85
CA SER A 136 -8.42 -0.31 -2.44
C SER A 136 -7.77 -1.68 -2.24
N LEU A 137 -6.83 -1.75 -1.32
CA LEU A 137 -6.01 -2.92 -0.99
C LEU A 137 -6.16 -3.22 0.50
N ASN A 138 -6.62 -4.43 0.82
CA ASN A 138 -6.73 -4.91 2.20
C ASN A 138 -5.93 -6.20 2.34
N CYS A 139 -4.77 -6.12 2.97
CA CYS A 139 -3.85 -7.24 3.13
C CYS A 139 -3.81 -7.67 4.59
N ARG A 140 -4.02 -8.96 4.82
CA ARG A 140 -4.14 -9.56 6.15
C ARG A 140 -3.29 -10.81 6.24
N GLY A 141 -2.62 -11.00 7.37
CA GLY A 141 -1.97 -12.26 7.73
C GLY A 141 -2.54 -12.79 9.04
N TYR A 142 -2.93 -14.06 9.10
CA TYR A 142 -3.49 -14.65 10.30
C TYR A 142 -2.41 -15.43 11.03
N ASN A 143 -1.65 -14.73 11.88
CA ASN A 143 -0.70 -15.35 12.80
C ASN A 143 -1.46 -15.82 14.05
N THR A 144 -1.94 -17.07 14.04
CA THR A 144 -2.72 -17.62 15.16
C THR A 144 -1.82 -18.00 16.32
N SER A 145 -2.08 -17.44 17.50
CA SER A 145 -1.54 -17.98 18.76
C SER A 145 -2.40 -19.13 19.29
N ALA A 146 -1.81 -20.00 20.13
CA ALA A 146 -2.50 -21.14 20.74
C ALA A 146 -3.76 -20.76 21.57
N GLY A 147 -3.93 -19.47 21.90
CA GLY A 147 -5.09 -18.93 22.62
C GLY A 147 -6.25 -18.44 21.74
N GLY A 148 -6.25 -18.69 20.42
CA GLY A 148 -7.38 -18.40 19.53
C GLY A 148 -7.55 -16.92 19.13
N SER A 149 -6.66 -16.02 19.57
CA SER A 149 -6.63 -14.63 19.10
C SER A 149 -5.97 -14.56 17.72
N THR A 150 -6.76 -14.21 16.70
CA THR A 150 -6.32 -13.95 15.32
C THR A 150 -6.01 -12.47 15.16
N LEU A 151 -4.94 -12.01 15.81
CA LEU A 151 -4.36 -10.71 15.50
C LEU A 151 -3.13 -10.94 14.64
N GLY A 152 -3.18 -10.42 13.41
CA GLY A 152 -2.04 -10.51 12.53
C GLY A 152 -2.14 -9.55 11.37
N CYS A 153 -1.00 -8.91 11.16
CA CYS A 153 -0.61 -7.92 10.19
C CYS A 153 -1.69 -7.52 9.20
N LYS A 154 -2.37 -6.42 9.52
CA LYS A 154 -3.44 -5.87 8.69
C LYS A 154 -3.07 -4.50 8.17
N ILE A 155 -3.12 -4.37 6.85
CA ILE A 155 -2.98 -3.10 6.14
C ILE A 155 -4.20 -2.88 5.26
N GLU A 156 -4.80 -1.72 5.37
CA GLU A 156 -5.78 -1.21 4.43
C GLU A 156 -5.25 0.08 3.82
N TRP A 157 -5.15 0.12 2.50
CA TRP A 157 -4.81 1.34 1.79
C TRP A 157 -5.83 1.58 0.69
N THR A 158 -6.35 2.81 0.62
CA THR A 158 -7.20 3.24 -0.48
C THR A 158 -6.72 4.57 -1.02
N GLY A 159 -6.47 4.65 -2.32
CA GLY A 159 -5.96 5.89 -2.91
C GLY A 159 -5.92 5.91 -4.43
N PRO A 160 -5.54 7.07 -5.00
CA PRO A 160 -5.53 7.28 -6.44
C PRO A 160 -4.49 6.38 -7.11
N THR A 161 -4.90 5.72 -8.18
CA THR A 161 -4.08 4.79 -8.96
C THR A 161 -4.32 5.01 -10.44
N GLN A 162 -3.26 5.35 -11.16
CA GLN A 162 -3.34 5.51 -12.61
C GLN A 162 -3.00 4.21 -13.32
N VAL A 163 -3.82 3.84 -14.30
CA VAL A 163 -3.66 2.61 -15.09
C VAL A 163 -3.75 2.95 -16.57
N ALA A 164 -2.73 2.57 -17.35
CA ALA A 164 -2.74 2.70 -18.79
C ALA A 164 -3.78 1.74 -19.42
N ILE A 165 -4.63 2.26 -20.29
CA ILE A 165 -5.69 1.48 -20.94
C ILE A 165 -5.13 0.87 -22.23
N GLY A 166 -5.44 -0.41 -22.47
CA GLY A 166 -5.01 -1.16 -23.66
C GLY A 166 -3.58 -1.68 -23.59
N VAL A 167 -2.92 -1.65 -22.43
CA VAL A 167 -1.58 -2.21 -22.24
C VAL A 167 -1.65 -3.64 -21.72
N THR A 168 -0.85 -4.52 -22.32
CA THR A 168 -0.73 -5.95 -21.98
C THR A 168 0.72 -6.27 -21.59
N PRO A 169 0.98 -7.07 -20.53
CA PRO A 169 0.00 -7.76 -19.69
C PRO A 169 -0.73 -6.86 -18.68
N TYR A 170 -0.10 -5.78 -18.22
CA TYR A 170 -0.67 -4.89 -17.21
C TYR A 170 -0.37 -3.41 -17.51
N GLY A 171 -1.41 -2.58 -17.37
CA GLY A 171 -1.35 -1.12 -17.53
C GLY A 171 -0.94 -0.37 -16.27
N GLY A 172 -0.82 -1.07 -15.14
CA GLY A 172 -0.35 -0.50 -13.89
C GLY A 172 -0.31 -1.54 -12.79
N GLN A 173 0.46 -1.26 -11.75
CA GLN A 173 0.54 -2.12 -10.57
C GLN A 173 0.57 -1.25 -9.31
N VAL A 174 -0.12 -1.73 -8.28
CA VAL A 174 -0.02 -1.18 -6.93
C VAL A 174 0.47 -2.26 -5.99
N ALA A 175 1.51 -1.95 -5.22
CA ALA A 175 2.10 -2.87 -4.26
C ALA A 175 2.24 -2.19 -2.90
N VAL A 176 1.71 -2.84 -1.86
CA VAL A 176 1.92 -2.42 -0.47
C VAL A 176 3.00 -3.31 0.12
N ASN A 177 4.06 -2.69 0.65
CA ASN A 177 5.17 -3.37 1.28
C ASN A 177 5.19 -2.92 2.74
N PHE A 178 5.31 -3.87 3.67
CA PHE A 178 5.12 -3.59 5.07
C PHE A 178 5.88 -4.57 5.96
N SER A 179 6.24 -4.11 7.16
CA SER A 179 6.86 -4.94 8.18
C SER A 179 5.82 -5.45 9.16
N CYS A 180 5.66 -6.76 9.26
CA CYS A 180 4.78 -7.42 10.22
C CYS A 180 5.56 -7.94 11.41
N GLN A 181 5.03 -7.79 12.61
CA GLN A 181 5.54 -8.52 13.77
C GLN A 181 5.32 -10.04 13.58
N ALA A 182 6.37 -10.81 13.84
CA ALA A 182 6.35 -12.26 13.80
C ALA A 182 6.12 -12.81 15.22
N ILE A 183 4.86 -13.13 15.53
CA ILE A 183 4.47 -13.63 16.87
C ILE A 183 4.84 -15.10 17.04
N HIS A 184 4.68 -15.90 15.98
CA HIS A 184 5.04 -17.32 15.95
C HIS A 184 5.80 -17.72 14.68
N LEU A 185 6.67 -18.72 14.82
CA LEU A 185 7.28 -19.45 13.72
C LEU A 185 6.27 -20.49 13.19
N GLY A 186 6.27 -20.73 11.88
CA GLY A 186 5.36 -21.66 11.23
C GLY A 186 4.61 -21.06 10.05
N SER A 187 3.66 -21.83 9.51
CA SER A 187 2.82 -21.42 8.38
C SER A 187 1.61 -20.63 8.87
N MET A 188 1.32 -19.51 8.20
CA MET A 188 0.16 -18.66 8.43
C MET A 188 -0.60 -18.44 7.11
N GLY A 189 -1.92 -18.43 7.21
CA GLY A 189 -2.78 -18.05 6.08
C GLY A 189 -2.77 -16.54 5.89
N THR A 190 -2.82 -16.10 4.65
CA THR A 190 -2.89 -14.68 4.29
C THR A 190 -4.04 -14.45 3.33
N VAL A 191 -4.60 -13.24 3.38
CA VAL A 191 -5.73 -12.84 2.54
C VAL A 191 -5.48 -11.43 2.02
N MET A 192 -5.86 -11.22 0.77
CA MET A 192 -5.85 -9.92 0.11
C MET A 192 -7.22 -9.68 -0.51
N ASP A 193 -7.87 -8.58 -0.15
CA ASP A 193 -9.01 -8.06 -0.92
C ASP A 193 -8.55 -6.87 -1.75
N PHE A 194 -9.04 -6.83 -2.99
CA PHE A 194 -8.70 -5.77 -3.92
C PHE A 194 -9.92 -5.28 -4.69
N SER A 195 -10.04 -3.97 -4.84
CA SER A 195 -11.00 -3.35 -5.75
C SER A 195 -10.40 -2.16 -6.46
N TYR A 196 -10.97 -1.82 -7.62
CA TYR A 196 -10.60 -0.63 -8.38
C TYR A 196 -11.84 0.01 -8.98
N SER A 197 -11.92 1.34 -8.97
CA SER A 197 -13.01 2.05 -9.66
C SER A 197 -12.55 3.40 -10.16
N ASP A 198 -12.88 3.71 -11.41
CA ASP A 198 -12.76 5.05 -11.96
C ASP A 198 -14.06 5.84 -11.68
N PRO A 199 -13.99 7.01 -11.00
CA PRO A 199 -15.18 7.79 -10.68
C PRO A 199 -15.82 8.46 -11.91
N VAL A 200 -15.05 8.68 -12.98
CA VAL A 200 -15.54 9.31 -14.23
C VAL A 200 -16.13 8.26 -15.16
N TYR A 201 -15.48 7.10 -15.24
CA TYR A 201 -15.88 6.01 -16.14
C TYR A 201 -16.41 4.82 -15.34
N SER A 202 -17.72 4.82 -15.05
CA SER A 202 -18.37 3.77 -14.23
C SER A 202 -18.19 2.34 -14.74
N ARG A 203 -17.96 2.16 -16.05
CA ARG A 203 -17.62 0.87 -16.66
C ARG A 203 -16.22 0.38 -16.30
N ILE A 204 -15.30 1.27 -15.95
CA ILE A 204 -13.96 0.92 -15.47
C ILE A 204 -14.06 0.65 -13.97
N ARG A 205 -14.52 -0.55 -13.65
CA ARG A 205 -14.63 -1.03 -12.28
C ARG A 205 -14.15 -2.47 -12.21
N TYR A 206 -13.45 -2.78 -11.14
CA TYR A 206 -13.14 -4.13 -10.70
C TYR A 206 -13.77 -4.30 -9.32
N GLY A 207 -14.68 -5.26 -9.20
CA GLY A 207 -15.34 -5.58 -7.93
C GLY A 207 -14.33 -6.00 -6.86
N SER A 208 -14.76 -6.00 -5.59
CA SER A 208 -13.90 -6.51 -4.52
C SER A 208 -13.70 -8.01 -4.70
N VAL A 209 -12.49 -8.41 -5.07
CA VAL A 209 -12.10 -9.82 -5.23
C VAL A 209 -11.10 -10.17 -4.15
N GLN A 210 -11.29 -11.36 -3.57
CA GLN A 210 -10.42 -11.91 -2.55
C GLN A 210 -9.44 -12.91 -3.17
N ALA A 211 -8.17 -12.84 -2.74
CA ALA A 211 -7.15 -13.84 -3.00
C ALA A 211 -6.55 -14.31 -1.68
N THR A 212 -6.19 -15.59 -1.61
CA THR A 212 -5.58 -16.21 -0.43
C THR A 212 -4.17 -16.68 -0.74
N GLY A 213 -3.33 -16.69 0.29
CA GLY A 213 -1.95 -17.16 0.20
C GLY A 213 -1.52 -17.81 1.50
N SER A 214 -0.25 -18.19 1.55
CA SER A 214 0.40 -18.67 2.76
C SER A 214 1.80 -18.10 2.89
N LEU A 215 2.17 -17.82 4.13
CA LEU A 215 3.48 -17.33 4.52
C LEU A 215 4.04 -18.27 5.56
N THR A 216 5.31 -18.64 5.45
CA THR A 216 5.99 -19.49 6.44
C THR A 216 7.14 -18.73 7.06
N ILE A 217 7.20 -18.68 8.39
CA ILE A 217 8.29 -18.07 9.13
C ILE A 217 9.15 -19.16 9.78
N THR A 218 10.45 -19.13 9.53
CA THR A 218 11.46 -20.03 10.10
C THR A 218 12.56 -19.24 10.81
N GLN A 219 13.44 -19.94 11.51
CA GLN A 219 14.63 -19.38 12.17
C GLN A 219 15.91 -19.94 11.54
#